data_AF-A0A660RHI3-F1
#
_entry.id   AF-A0A660RHI3-F1
#
_cell.length_a   1.000
_cell.length_b   1.000
_cell.length_c   1.000
_cell.angle_alpha   90.00
_cell.angle_beta   90.00
_cell.angle_gamma   90.00
#
_symmetry.space_group_name_H-M   'P 1'
#
loop_
_entity.id
_entity.type
_entity.pdbx_description
1 polymer ?
#
loop_
_entity_poly.entity_id
_entity_poly.type
_entity_poly.pdbx_seq_one_letter_code
_entity_poly.pdbx_strand_id
1 'polypeptide(L)'
;MQKEGKVSYETLYRILRVIDFLEGIKGEIDYKSLDHVRKILEGEEVEEKRKFERMEGAEEFLENLIMKLGVIEIRLQDEEKEEALRELRLLKNQLIKIFEEIQYIDLEKVLKGFGTMIKVDAERRRKKVEVVLDVGGVRIEREDANSLKNILVHLVRNAVAHGIESPEDRKRAGKREVGRITIKSWMEGDRIHVIVEDDGKGMDMKEIEKKMKELGIKGRPEDAIFSPGFTTSETADEVSGRGMGLYAVKEFVDQKGGEIFLTNRPGKGVSFHFHFPIKRILKKVLILRRKGAIFGLNLEDVEATIKRDERVRDFLMEEKRVYEVVDIGEGDFNYLVLTKFKEAIAVDEILGIREVPVSMESVGIKGVKYFVKNVWPIPIPVISPKDLEV
;
A
#
# COMPACT_ATOMS: atom_id res chain seq x y z
N MET A 1 -0.97 29.93 -9.68
CA MET A 1 0.09 29.10 -10.29
C MET A 1 0.97 28.49 -9.20
N GLN A 2 0.93 27.15 -9.12
CA GLN A 2 1.89 26.18 -8.55
C GLN A 2 2.66 26.48 -7.25
N LYS A 3 2.45 25.63 -6.24
CA LYS A 3 3.46 24.69 -5.68
C LYS A 3 2.77 23.77 -4.65
N GLU A 4 1.91 22.88 -5.12
CA GLU A 4 1.33 21.81 -4.30
C GLU A 4 2.09 20.50 -4.57
N GLY A 5 2.56 19.86 -3.50
CA GLY A 5 3.03 18.48 -3.54
C GLY A 5 4.36 18.20 -4.23
N LYS A 6 5.09 19.18 -4.78
CA LYS A 6 6.41 18.89 -5.36
C LYS A 6 7.37 18.45 -4.24
N VAL A 7 8.04 17.31 -4.44
CA VAL A 7 9.31 16.99 -3.80
C VAL A 7 10.14 18.26 -3.79
N SER A 8 10.77 18.59 -2.66
CA SER A 8 11.54 19.83 -2.59
C SER A 8 12.51 19.84 -3.77
N TYR A 9 12.54 20.93 -4.53
CA TYR A 9 13.51 21.11 -5.63
C TYR A 9 14.94 20.82 -5.14
N GLU A 10 15.17 21.04 -3.85
CA GLU A 10 16.40 20.68 -3.15
C GLU A 10 16.63 19.17 -3.07
N THR A 11 15.64 18.38 -2.62
CA THR A 11 15.73 16.91 -2.60
C THR A 11 15.97 16.34 -4.00
N LEU A 12 15.27 16.85 -5.01
CA LEU A 12 15.47 16.45 -6.40
C LEU A 12 16.86 16.80 -6.93
N TYR A 13 17.35 17.97 -6.58
CA TYR A 13 18.69 18.42 -6.97
C TYR A 13 19.78 17.53 -6.37
N ARG A 14 19.66 17.19 -5.09
CA ARG A 14 20.59 16.29 -4.41
C ARG A 14 20.63 14.92 -5.09
N ILE A 15 19.47 14.38 -5.50
CA ILE A 15 19.42 13.14 -6.26
C ILE A 15 20.18 13.26 -7.58
N LEU A 16 19.85 14.24 -8.42
CA LEU A 16 20.48 14.40 -9.74
C LEU A 16 22.01 14.52 -9.63
N ARG A 17 22.49 15.19 -8.60
CA ARG A 17 23.92 15.27 -8.27
C ARG A 17 24.52 13.90 -7.93
N VAL A 18 23.80 13.08 -7.17
CA VAL A 18 24.21 11.69 -6.90
C VAL A 18 24.24 10.86 -8.19
N ILE A 19 23.23 11.02 -9.05
CA ILE A 19 23.18 10.36 -10.37
C ILE A 19 24.42 10.72 -11.19
N ASP A 20 24.63 12.02 -11.42
CA ASP A 20 25.74 12.55 -12.23
C ASP A 20 27.09 12.10 -11.69
N PHE A 21 27.27 12.12 -10.37
CA PHE A 21 28.50 11.67 -9.73
C PHE A 21 28.75 10.18 -9.96
N LEU A 22 27.73 9.34 -9.72
CA LEU A 22 27.86 7.89 -9.85
C LEU A 22 28.03 7.44 -11.31
N GLU A 23 27.37 8.10 -12.27
CA GLU A 23 27.58 7.83 -13.71
C GLU A 23 29.01 8.16 -14.17
N GLY A 24 29.68 9.10 -13.50
CA GLY A 24 31.08 9.47 -13.78
C GLY A 24 32.12 8.45 -13.30
N ILE A 25 31.75 7.49 -12.45
CA ILE A 25 32.68 6.52 -11.89
C ILE A 25 32.90 5.36 -12.88
N LYS A 26 34.11 5.28 -13.44
CA LYS A 26 34.52 4.21 -14.37
C LYS A 26 35.03 2.93 -13.67
N GLY A 27 35.04 2.88 -12.34
CA GLY A 27 35.58 1.78 -11.52
C GLY A 27 34.63 1.33 -10.40
N GLU A 28 35.12 0.57 -9.42
CA GLU A 28 34.33 0.20 -8.24
C GLU A 28 34.07 1.40 -7.33
N ILE A 29 32.91 1.42 -6.67
CA ILE A 29 32.53 2.47 -5.73
C ILE A 29 33.38 2.29 -4.46
N ASP A 30 34.32 3.21 -4.23
CA ASP A 30 35.19 3.23 -3.06
C ASP A 30 34.61 4.08 -1.92
N TYR A 31 35.29 4.06 -0.78
CA TYR A 31 34.88 4.79 0.43
C TYR A 31 34.77 6.30 0.19
N LYS A 32 35.71 6.88 -0.58
CA LYS A 32 35.69 8.32 -0.90
C LYS A 32 34.47 8.68 -1.74
N SER A 33 34.07 7.78 -2.64
CA SER A 33 32.86 7.93 -3.43
C SER A 33 31.61 7.89 -2.56
N LEU A 34 31.53 6.97 -1.59
CA LEU A 34 30.40 6.88 -0.65
C LEU A 34 30.29 8.13 0.24
N ASP A 35 31.40 8.61 0.82
CA ASP A 35 31.41 9.83 1.64
C ASP A 35 30.99 11.07 0.84
N HIS A 36 31.39 11.16 -0.44
CA HIS A 36 30.97 12.24 -1.31
C HIS A 36 29.47 12.21 -1.62
N VAL A 37 28.91 11.03 -1.91
CA VAL A 37 27.46 10.88 -2.13
C VAL A 37 26.68 11.25 -0.86
N ARG A 38 27.16 10.84 0.32
CA ARG A 38 26.54 11.21 1.61
C ARG A 38 26.47 12.73 1.78
N LYS A 39 27.56 13.45 1.51
CA LYS A 39 27.62 14.92 1.59
C LYS A 39 26.64 15.60 0.65
N ILE A 40 26.49 15.07 -0.58
CA ILE A 40 25.48 15.56 -1.54
C ILE A 40 24.07 15.39 -0.97
N LEU A 41 23.74 14.22 -0.39
CA LEU A 41 22.41 13.95 0.17
C LEU A 41 22.12 14.74 1.45
N GLU A 42 23.12 15.00 2.28
CA GLU A 42 23.02 15.84 3.49
C GLU A 42 22.81 17.32 3.14
N GLY A 43 23.18 17.72 1.91
CA GLY A 43 23.06 19.09 1.42
C GLY A 43 24.24 19.97 1.81
N GLU A 44 25.39 19.36 2.10
CA GLU A 44 26.63 20.07 2.46
C GLU A 44 27.27 20.78 1.25
N GLU A 45 26.94 20.35 0.02
CA GLU A 45 27.34 21.03 -1.22
C GLU A 45 26.26 22.02 -1.69
N VAL A 46 26.49 23.31 -1.46
CA VAL A 46 25.57 24.39 -1.86
C VAL A 46 26.09 25.07 -3.13
N GLU A 47 25.42 24.85 -4.27
CA GLU A 47 25.57 25.71 -5.45
C GLU A 47 24.28 25.80 -6.30
N GLU A 48 24.23 26.80 -7.19
CA GLU A 48 23.04 27.45 -7.74
C GLU A 48 21.93 26.53 -8.29
N LYS A 49 20.68 26.86 -7.88
CA LYS A 49 19.43 26.27 -8.37
C LYS A 49 19.25 26.46 -9.88
N ARG A 50 19.76 25.52 -10.69
CA ARG A 50 19.31 25.39 -12.09
C ARG A 50 17.86 24.88 -12.12
N LYS A 51 17.05 25.44 -13.02
CA LYS A 51 15.71 24.93 -13.33
C LYS A 51 15.86 23.59 -14.06
N PHE A 52 15.71 22.49 -13.34
CA PHE A 52 15.48 21.19 -13.96
C PHE A 52 14.01 21.09 -14.38
N GLU A 53 13.78 20.93 -15.69
CA GLU A 53 12.47 20.68 -16.28
C GLU A 53 12.32 19.18 -16.57
N ARG A 54 11.33 18.58 -15.89
CA ARG A 54 10.82 17.18 -16.00
C ARG A 54 11.79 16.03 -15.68
N MET A 55 11.25 15.10 -14.91
CA MET A 55 11.90 13.98 -14.22
C MET A 55 11.50 12.62 -14.83
N GLU A 56 11.29 12.52 -16.14
CA GLU A 56 11.02 11.20 -16.74
C GLU A 56 12.24 10.29 -16.48
N GLY A 57 12.02 9.16 -15.80
CA GLY A 57 13.07 8.18 -15.49
C GLY A 57 13.84 8.36 -14.17
N ALA A 58 13.63 9.44 -13.41
CA ALA A 58 14.34 9.64 -12.13
C ALA A 58 13.95 8.59 -11.06
N GLU A 59 12.67 8.20 -11.06
CA GLU A 59 12.16 7.16 -10.17
C GLU A 59 12.77 5.80 -10.51
N GLU A 60 12.77 5.44 -11.79
CA GLU A 60 13.39 4.20 -12.29
C GLU A 60 14.90 4.18 -12.01
N PHE A 61 15.60 5.31 -12.18
CA PHE A 61 17.02 5.40 -11.83
C PHE A 61 17.24 5.18 -10.32
N LEU A 62 16.47 5.87 -9.47
CA LEU A 62 16.60 5.75 -8.02
C LEU A 62 16.29 4.33 -7.55
N GLU A 63 15.24 3.74 -8.09
CA GLU A 63 14.90 2.34 -7.88
C GLU A 63 16.09 1.45 -8.26
N ASN A 64 16.62 1.57 -9.47
CA ASN A 64 17.80 0.82 -9.93
C ASN A 64 19.04 1.06 -9.05
N LEU A 65 19.27 2.28 -8.57
CA LEU A 65 20.38 2.61 -7.68
C LEU A 65 20.20 1.95 -6.32
N ILE A 66 19.02 2.04 -5.71
CA ILE A 66 18.69 1.37 -4.45
C ILE A 66 18.90 -0.16 -4.60
N MET A 67 18.50 -0.74 -5.74
CA MET A 67 18.77 -2.15 -6.02
C MET A 67 20.27 -2.45 -6.08
N LYS A 68 21.06 -1.65 -6.80
CA LYS A 68 22.52 -1.80 -6.91
C LYS A 68 23.23 -1.68 -5.56
N LEU A 69 22.84 -0.70 -4.73
CA LEU A 69 23.41 -0.53 -3.39
C LEU A 69 23.06 -1.70 -2.47
N GLY A 70 21.86 -2.27 -2.63
CA GLY A 70 21.48 -3.53 -1.98
C GLY A 70 22.48 -4.65 -2.26
N VAL A 71 22.89 -4.85 -3.53
CA VAL A 71 23.88 -5.85 -3.94
C VAL A 71 25.22 -5.64 -3.22
N ILE A 72 25.72 -4.40 -3.21
CA ILE A 72 27.01 -4.05 -2.62
C ILE A 72 26.99 -4.30 -1.11
N GLU A 73 25.86 -4.02 -0.45
CA GLU A 73 25.71 -4.23 1.00
C GLU A 73 25.95 -5.69 1.38
N ILE A 74 25.51 -6.62 0.55
CA ILE A 74 25.63 -8.05 0.84
C ILE A 74 27.04 -8.53 0.59
N ARG A 75 27.68 -8.12 -0.51
CA ARG A 75 29.09 -8.47 -0.78
C ARG A 75 30.02 -7.97 0.33
N LEU A 76 29.79 -6.76 0.83
CA LEU A 76 30.60 -6.21 1.92
C LEU A 76 30.39 -6.92 3.26
N GLN A 77 29.25 -7.59 3.48
CA GLN A 77 29.05 -8.43 4.67
C GLN A 77 29.98 -9.64 4.67
N ASP A 78 30.23 -10.23 3.50
CA ASP A 78 31.09 -11.42 3.35
C ASP A 78 32.59 -11.08 3.54
N GLU A 79 32.98 -9.82 3.32
CA GLU A 79 34.37 -9.36 3.43
C GLU A 79 34.73 -8.74 4.81
N GLU A 80 33.85 -8.80 5.81
CA GLU A 80 34.02 -8.22 7.15
C GLU A 80 34.39 -6.72 7.17
N LYS A 81 33.91 -5.94 6.19
CA LYS A 81 34.18 -4.48 6.09
C LYS A 81 33.12 -3.64 6.82
N GLU A 82 33.12 -3.66 8.16
CA GLU A 82 32.07 -3.05 8.99
C GLU A 82 31.83 -1.55 8.74
N GLU A 83 32.88 -0.76 8.53
CA GLU A 83 32.78 0.70 8.38
C GLU A 83 32.15 1.08 7.02
N ALA A 84 32.61 0.47 5.93
CA ALA A 84 32.03 0.65 4.60
C ALA A 84 30.57 0.18 4.55
N LEU A 85 30.25 -0.92 5.24
CA LEU A 85 28.90 -1.43 5.36
C LEU A 85 27.96 -0.46 6.08
N ARG A 86 28.45 0.20 7.14
CA ARG A 86 27.69 1.20 7.88
C ARG A 86 27.34 2.40 7.01
N GLU A 87 28.32 2.94 6.30
CA GLU A 87 28.10 4.11 5.43
C GLU A 87 27.17 3.81 4.27
N LEU A 88 27.33 2.66 3.63
CA LEU A 88 26.45 2.23 2.56
C LEU A 88 24.99 2.09 3.04
N ARG A 89 24.77 1.56 4.24
CA ARG A 89 23.43 1.47 4.85
C ARG A 89 22.82 2.84 5.08
N LEU A 90 23.59 3.79 5.62
CA LEU A 90 23.14 5.16 5.81
C LEU A 90 22.72 5.79 4.48
N LEU A 91 23.58 5.66 3.47
CA LEU A 91 23.32 6.16 2.13
C LEU A 91 22.05 5.55 1.52
N LYS A 92 21.94 4.22 1.56
CA LYS A 92 20.78 3.49 1.03
C LYS A 92 19.50 3.94 1.71
N ASN A 93 19.50 4.07 3.04
CA ASN A 93 18.33 4.50 3.80
C ASN A 93 17.91 5.94 3.48
N GLN A 94 18.86 6.84 3.23
CA GLN A 94 18.57 8.20 2.77
C GLN A 94 17.92 8.19 1.38
N LEU A 95 18.46 7.42 0.43
CA LEU A 95 17.89 7.29 -0.91
C LEU A 95 16.50 6.69 -0.89
N ILE A 96 16.26 5.67 -0.06
CA ILE A 96 14.93 5.07 0.15
C ILE A 96 13.95 6.12 0.66
N LYS A 97 14.32 6.89 1.68
CA LYS A 97 13.45 7.93 2.25
C LYS A 97 13.08 8.97 1.20
N ILE A 98 14.06 9.43 0.44
CA ILE A 98 13.86 10.39 -0.64
C ILE A 98 12.95 9.81 -1.72
N PHE A 99 13.19 8.56 -2.11
CA PHE A 99 12.37 7.85 -3.07
C PHE A 99 10.92 7.73 -2.59
N GLU A 100 10.70 7.40 -1.31
CA GLU A 100 9.36 7.36 -0.70
C GLU A 100 8.69 8.75 -0.68
N GLU A 101 9.43 9.85 -0.52
CA GLU A 101 8.89 11.22 -0.61
C GLU A 101 8.46 11.61 -2.04
N ILE A 102 9.14 11.05 -3.04
CA ILE A 102 8.77 11.19 -4.46
C ILE A 102 7.52 10.39 -4.77
N GLN A 103 7.56 9.09 -4.48
CA GLN A 103 6.49 8.16 -4.83
C GLN A 103 5.21 8.36 -4.03
N TYR A 104 5.30 8.63 -2.73
CA TYR A 104 4.12 8.63 -1.87
C TYR A 104 3.78 10.01 -1.33
N ILE A 105 2.50 10.28 -1.26
CA ILE A 105 1.93 11.47 -0.66
C ILE A 105 0.97 11.09 0.48
N ASP A 106 0.98 11.87 1.56
CA ASP A 106 0.07 11.65 2.68
C ASP A 106 -1.38 11.89 2.24
N LEU A 107 -2.28 10.94 2.54
CA LEU A 107 -3.68 11.03 2.15
C LEU A 107 -4.36 12.27 2.78
N GLU A 108 -3.99 12.62 4.00
CA GLU A 108 -4.44 13.84 4.68
C GLU A 108 -4.11 15.11 3.86
N LYS A 109 -2.92 15.17 3.25
CA LYS A 109 -2.53 16.29 2.38
C LYS A 109 -3.36 16.32 1.09
N VAL A 110 -3.63 15.15 0.50
CA VAL A 110 -4.45 15.02 -0.72
C VAL A 110 -5.89 15.51 -0.46
N LEU A 111 -6.42 15.21 0.72
CA LEU A 111 -7.76 15.57 1.18
C LEU A 111 -7.83 16.95 1.85
N LYS A 112 -6.77 17.75 1.77
CA LYS A 112 -6.81 19.14 2.26
C LYS A 112 -7.92 19.93 1.56
N GLY A 113 -8.74 20.62 2.34
CA GLY A 113 -9.88 21.40 1.83
C GLY A 113 -11.09 20.57 1.36
N PHE A 114 -11.01 19.23 1.45
CA PHE A 114 -12.08 18.33 1.03
C PHE A 114 -13.40 18.63 1.77
N GLY A 115 -13.36 18.77 3.09
CA GLY A 115 -14.55 19.06 3.89
C GLY A 115 -15.26 20.36 3.50
N THR A 116 -14.51 21.42 3.17
CA THR A 116 -15.06 22.71 2.72
C THR A 116 -15.78 22.57 1.38
N MET A 117 -15.17 21.86 0.42
CA MET A 117 -15.77 21.62 -0.88
C MET A 117 -17.11 20.88 -0.78
N ILE A 118 -17.19 19.87 0.10
CA ILE A 118 -18.42 19.09 0.31
C ILE A 118 -19.50 19.93 1.02
N LYS A 119 -19.12 20.77 1.99
CA LYS A 119 -20.08 21.68 2.65
C LYS A 119 -20.75 22.62 1.65
N VAL A 120 -19.98 23.22 0.73
CA VAL A 120 -20.52 24.07 -0.35
C VAL A 120 -21.50 23.29 -1.24
N ASP A 121 -21.19 22.02 -1.54
CA ASP A 121 -22.04 21.17 -2.36
C ASP A 121 -23.36 20.77 -1.66
N ALA A 122 -23.31 20.56 -0.34
CA ALA A 122 -24.48 20.30 0.49
C ALA A 122 -25.38 21.54 0.62
N GLU A 123 -24.80 22.72 0.81
CA GLU A 123 -25.54 23.99 0.88
C GLU A 123 -26.33 24.27 -0.41
N ARG A 124 -25.73 24.03 -1.58
CA ARG A 124 -26.42 24.14 -2.88
C ARG A 124 -27.65 23.24 -2.99
N ARG A 125 -27.63 22.09 -2.29
CA ARG A 125 -28.73 21.12 -2.22
C ARG A 125 -29.66 21.36 -1.02
N ARG A 126 -29.49 22.46 -0.28
CA ARG A 126 -30.25 22.80 0.93
C ARG A 126 -30.16 21.72 2.01
N LYS A 127 -29.01 21.05 2.12
CA LYS A 127 -28.71 20.04 3.15
C LYS A 127 -27.62 20.55 4.08
N LYS A 128 -27.62 20.09 5.33
CA LYS A 128 -26.59 20.40 6.34
C LYS A 128 -25.75 19.16 6.60
N VAL A 129 -24.43 19.25 6.36
CA VAL A 129 -23.52 18.10 6.49
C VAL A 129 -22.24 18.47 7.23
N GLU A 130 -21.82 17.58 8.12
CA GLU A 130 -20.50 17.53 8.74
C GLU A 130 -19.68 16.41 8.08
N VAL A 131 -18.48 16.72 7.59
CA VAL A 131 -17.52 15.73 7.09
C VAL A 131 -16.44 15.53 8.14
N VAL A 132 -16.28 14.29 8.60
CA VAL A 132 -15.25 13.86 9.53
C VAL A 132 -14.19 13.08 8.76
N LEU A 133 -12.93 13.50 8.85
CA LEU A 133 -11.79 12.84 8.21
C LEU A 133 -10.91 12.23 9.29
N ASP A 134 -10.76 10.91 9.25
CA ASP A 134 -9.88 10.11 10.09
C ASP A 134 -8.91 9.33 9.19
N VAL A 135 -8.02 10.08 8.54
CA VAL A 135 -7.17 9.59 7.43
C VAL A 135 -5.68 9.74 7.71
N GLY A 136 -5.31 9.86 8.98
CA GLY A 136 -3.94 10.07 9.43
C GLY A 136 -3.06 8.83 9.21
N GLY A 137 -1.77 9.05 8.95
CA GLY A 137 -0.77 7.97 8.88
C GLY A 137 -0.80 7.09 7.62
N VAL A 138 -1.69 7.37 6.66
CA VAL A 138 -1.75 6.66 5.37
C VAL A 138 -1.03 7.49 4.30
N ARG A 139 -0.11 6.84 3.58
CA ARG A 139 0.54 7.37 2.38
C ARG A 139 0.09 6.58 1.17
N ILE A 140 -0.15 7.25 0.04
CA ILE A 140 -0.58 6.64 -1.22
C ILE A 140 0.38 7.01 -2.35
N GLU A 141 0.54 6.14 -3.34
CA GLU A 141 1.25 6.42 -4.57
C GLU A 141 0.72 7.70 -5.22
N ARG A 142 1.62 8.58 -5.64
CA ARG A 142 1.31 9.92 -6.13
C ARG A 142 0.52 9.88 -7.43
N GLU A 143 0.76 8.88 -8.27
CA GLU A 143 -0.03 8.61 -9.48
C GLU A 143 -1.50 8.33 -9.14
N ASP A 144 -1.76 7.63 -8.03
CA ASP A 144 -3.10 7.22 -7.61
C ASP A 144 -3.82 8.27 -6.78
N ALA A 145 -3.08 9.19 -6.17
CA ALA A 145 -3.61 10.18 -5.24
C ALA A 145 -4.80 10.96 -5.81
N ASN A 146 -4.73 11.38 -7.07
CA ASN A 146 -5.82 12.10 -7.73
C ASN A 146 -7.02 11.19 -8.02
N SER A 147 -6.77 9.94 -8.45
CA SER A 147 -7.82 8.96 -8.70
C SER A 147 -8.58 8.61 -7.43
N LEU A 148 -7.87 8.31 -6.33
CA LEU A 148 -8.49 8.07 -5.03
C LEU A 148 -9.26 9.31 -4.53
N LYS A 149 -8.70 10.51 -4.67
CA LYS A 149 -9.39 11.74 -4.32
C LYS A 149 -10.71 11.87 -5.09
N ASN A 150 -10.71 11.65 -6.40
CA ASN A 150 -11.92 11.74 -7.22
C ASN A 150 -12.98 10.71 -6.81
N ILE A 151 -12.56 9.49 -6.48
CA ILE A 151 -13.42 8.43 -5.94
C ILE A 151 -14.06 8.85 -4.63
N LEU A 152 -13.28 9.37 -3.68
CA LEU A 152 -13.79 9.85 -2.39
C LEU A 152 -14.76 11.02 -2.58
N VAL A 153 -14.44 11.97 -3.47
CA VAL A 153 -15.36 13.07 -3.83
C VAL A 153 -16.67 12.50 -4.35
N HIS A 154 -16.59 11.50 -5.22
CA HIS A 154 -17.76 10.89 -5.83
C HIS A 154 -18.66 10.20 -4.78
N LEU A 155 -18.09 9.34 -3.93
CA LEU A 155 -18.82 8.66 -2.87
C LEU A 155 -19.51 9.64 -1.92
N VAL A 156 -18.79 10.69 -1.51
CA VAL A 156 -19.35 11.71 -0.61
C VAL A 156 -20.41 12.55 -1.31
N ARG A 157 -20.26 12.89 -2.58
CA ARG A 157 -21.31 13.56 -3.36
C ARG A 157 -22.57 12.70 -3.47
N ASN A 158 -22.44 11.40 -3.68
CA ASN A 158 -23.58 10.49 -3.72
C ASN A 158 -24.29 10.43 -2.36
N ALA A 159 -23.52 10.38 -1.27
CA ALA A 159 -24.07 10.47 0.07
C ALA A 159 -24.81 11.80 0.27
N VAL A 160 -24.25 12.95 -0.13
CA VAL A 160 -24.92 14.26 -0.02
C VAL A 160 -26.17 14.33 -0.93
N ALA A 161 -26.11 13.83 -2.16
CA ALA A 161 -27.20 13.94 -3.13
C ALA A 161 -28.37 13.01 -2.78
N HIS A 162 -28.10 11.75 -2.50
CA HIS A 162 -29.13 10.70 -2.38
C HIS A 162 -29.28 10.16 -0.96
N GLY A 163 -28.20 10.07 -0.18
CA GLY A 163 -28.19 9.48 1.17
C GLY A 163 -28.74 10.41 2.25
N ILE A 164 -28.08 11.55 2.48
CA ILE A 164 -28.41 12.54 3.49
C ILE A 164 -29.77 13.19 3.17
N GLU A 165 -30.67 13.21 4.14
CA GLU A 165 -32.00 13.81 3.99
C GLU A 165 -31.98 15.32 4.27
N SER A 166 -33.07 16.03 3.94
CA SER A 166 -33.22 17.44 4.31
C SER A 166 -33.25 17.61 5.85
N PRO A 167 -32.87 18.77 6.41
CA PRO A 167 -33.03 19.08 7.83
C PRO A 167 -34.41 18.70 8.40
N GLU A 168 -35.48 18.99 7.66
CA GLU A 168 -36.85 18.71 8.03
C GLU A 168 -37.17 17.21 8.01
N ASP A 169 -36.73 16.48 6.98
CA ASP A 169 -36.89 15.03 6.88
C ASP A 169 -36.12 14.31 7.99
N ARG A 170 -34.89 14.76 8.29
CA ARG A 170 -34.07 14.21 9.37
C ARG A 170 -34.76 14.38 10.72
N LYS A 171 -35.31 15.57 10.98
CA LYS A 171 -36.08 15.84 12.20
C LYS A 171 -37.33 14.95 12.29
N ARG A 172 -38.06 14.75 11.19
CA ARG A 172 -39.20 13.81 11.13
C ARG A 172 -38.79 12.37 11.43
N ALA A 173 -37.60 11.96 11.00
CA ALA A 173 -37.04 10.64 11.25
C ALA A 173 -36.34 10.51 12.62
N GLY A 174 -36.39 11.53 13.49
CA GLY A 174 -35.74 11.51 14.81
C GLY A 174 -34.22 11.62 14.78
N LYS A 175 -33.63 12.08 13.67
CA LYS A 175 -32.19 12.25 13.48
C LYS A 175 -31.73 13.69 13.78
N ARG A 176 -30.42 13.86 13.98
CA ARG A 176 -29.80 15.20 14.06
C ARG A 176 -29.98 15.95 12.74
N GLU A 177 -30.25 17.24 12.82
CA GLU A 177 -30.46 18.11 11.65
C GLU A 177 -29.26 18.11 10.70
N VAL A 178 -28.04 18.10 11.25
CA VAL A 178 -26.80 17.98 10.49
C VAL A 178 -26.50 16.51 10.25
N GLY A 179 -26.46 16.11 8.97
CA GLY A 179 -25.99 14.78 8.55
C GLY A 179 -24.48 14.64 8.74
N ARG A 180 -24.02 13.41 8.95
CA ARG A 180 -22.59 13.11 9.14
C ARG A 180 -22.12 12.18 8.04
N ILE A 181 -20.99 12.53 7.45
CA ILE A 181 -20.23 11.67 6.55
C ILE A 181 -18.83 11.50 7.14
N THR A 182 -18.39 10.25 7.27
CA THR A 182 -17.10 9.89 7.87
C THR A 182 -16.24 9.19 6.84
N ILE A 183 -15.01 9.66 6.66
CA ILE A 183 -13.97 8.95 5.90
C ILE A 183 -12.93 8.47 6.87
N LYS A 184 -12.67 7.16 6.91
CA LYS A 184 -11.60 6.56 7.72
C LYS A 184 -10.61 5.86 6.82
N SER A 185 -9.33 5.91 7.16
CA SER A 185 -8.33 5.07 6.50
C SER A 185 -7.20 4.66 7.43
N TRP A 186 -6.70 3.44 7.25
CA TRP A 186 -5.54 2.92 7.97
C TRP A 186 -4.76 1.94 7.11
N MET A 187 -3.56 1.60 7.55
CA MET A 187 -2.75 0.53 6.98
C MET A 187 -2.95 -0.76 7.79
N GLU A 188 -3.16 -1.88 7.10
CA GLU A 188 -3.10 -3.22 7.69
C GLU A 188 -2.14 -4.07 6.84
N GLY A 189 -0.94 -4.31 7.35
CA GLY A 189 0.16 -4.89 6.56
C GLY A 189 0.54 -3.98 5.39
N ASP A 190 0.55 -4.54 4.18
CA ASP A 190 0.77 -3.82 2.93
C ASP A 190 -0.52 -3.33 2.25
N ARG A 191 -1.68 -3.37 2.94
CA ARG A 191 -2.97 -2.91 2.39
C ARG A 191 -3.40 -1.59 3.01
N ILE A 192 -3.86 -0.69 2.16
CA ILE A 192 -4.62 0.49 2.57
C ILE A 192 -6.07 0.06 2.72
N HIS A 193 -6.68 0.38 3.86
CA HIS A 193 -8.11 0.22 4.10
C HIS A 193 -8.75 1.60 4.13
N VAL A 194 -9.91 1.72 3.50
CA VAL A 194 -10.69 2.95 3.46
C VAL A 194 -12.16 2.64 3.70
N ILE A 195 -12.79 3.45 4.56
CA ILE A 195 -14.23 3.42 4.83
C ILE A 195 -14.81 4.79 4.52
N VAL A 196 -15.92 4.82 3.77
CA VAL A 196 -16.75 6.01 3.58
C VAL A 196 -18.16 5.70 4.06
N GLU A 197 -18.58 6.33 5.16
CA GLU A 197 -19.85 6.07 5.84
C GLU A 197 -20.70 7.34 5.93
N ASP A 198 -22.00 7.25 5.67
CA ASP A 198 -22.98 8.30 5.95
C ASP A 198 -24.05 7.85 6.96
N ASP A 199 -24.72 8.80 7.60
CA ASP A 199 -25.84 8.55 8.53
C ASP A 199 -27.23 8.86 7.91
N GLY A 200 -27.30 8.80 6.58
CA GLY A 200 -28.47 9.12 5.78
C GLY A 200 -29.56 8.05 5.83
N LYS A 201 -30.46 8.09 4.84
CA LYS A 201 -31.63 7.18 4.80
C LYS A 201 -31.28 5.75 4.37
N GLY A 202 -30.05 5.50 3.91
CA GLY A 202 -29.67 4.24 3.28
C GLY A 202 -30.07 4.19 1.80
N MET A 203 -29.80 3.05 1.17
CA MET A 203 -30.23 2.74 -0.20
C MET A 203 -31.57 2.01 -0.21
N ASP A 204 -32.42 2.32 -1.21
CA ASP A 204 -33.64 1.58 -1.48
C ASP A 204 -33.32 0.29 -2.25
N MET A 205 -33.24 -0.82 -1.51
CA MET A 205 -32.92 -2.11 -2.11
C MET A 205 -34.00 -2.63 -3.06
N LYS A 206 -35.26 -2.22 -2.88
CA LYS A 206 -36.34 -2.63 -3.80
C LYS A 206 -36.20 -1.94 -5.16
N GLU A 207 -35.80 -0.67 -5.15
CA GLU A 207 -35.50 0.08 -6.37
C GLU A 207 -34.30 -0.53 -7.12
N ILE A 208 -33.24 -0.87 -6.39
CA ILE A 208 -32.05 -1.54 -6.94
C ILE A 208 -32.43 -2.90 -7.54
N GLU A 209 -33.19 -3.73 -6.83
CA GLU A 209 -33.66 -5.03 -7.34
C GLU A 209 -34.52 -4.90 -8.60
N LYS A 210 -35.39 -3.89 -8.66
CA LYS A 210 -36.17 -3.61 -9.87
C LYS A 210 -35.23 -3.26 -11.02
N LYS A 211 -34.22 -2.42 -10.78
CA LYS A 211 -33.27 -2.02 -11.82
C LYS A 211 -32.40 -3.17 -12.30
N MET A 212 -31.99 -4.06 -11.40
CA MET A 212 -31.29 -5.30 -11.75
C MET A 212 -32.10 -6.17 -12.71
N LYS A 213 -33.41 -6.32 -12.46
CA LYS A 213 -34.30 -7.09 -13.34
C LYS A 213 -34.42 -6.46 -14.72
N GLU A 214 -34.52 -5.14 -14.81
CA GLU A 214 -34.54 -4.41 -16.10
C GLU A 214 -33.25 -4.59 -16.90
N LEU A 215 -32.10 -4.60 -16.22
CA LEU A 215 -30.77 -4.75 -16.82
C LEU A 215 -30.32 -6.22 -17.00
N GLY A 216 -31.13 -7.18 -16.55
CA GLY A 216 -30.78 -8.61 -16.61
C GLY A 216 -29.61 -9.02 -15.70
N ILE A 217 -29.28 -8.21 -14.69
CA ILE A 217 -28.18 -8.47 -13.75
C ILE A 217 -28.66 -9.44 -12.68
N LYS A 218 -27.93 -10.55 -12.50
CA LYS A 218 -28.15 -11.55 -11.44
C LYS A 218 -27.13 -11.35 -10.33
N GLY A 219 -27.49 -11.66 -9.09
CA GLY A 219 -26.61 -11.55 -7.93
C GLY A 219 -27.29 -10.83 -6.77
N ARG A 220 -26.50 -10.34 -5.81
CA ARG A 220 -27.02 -9.52 -4.71
C ARG A 220 -27.11 -8.05 -5.13
N PRO A 221 -28.14 -7.31 -4.67
CA PRO A 221 -28.26 -5.87 -4.91
C PRO A 221 -27.00 -5.07 -4.58
N GLU A 222 -26.34 -5.41 -3.48
CA GLU A 222 -25.12 -4.76 -2.99
C GLU A 222 -23.93 -4.94 -3.93
N ASP A 223 -23.90 -6.02 -4.72
CA ASP A 223 -22.84 -6.26 -5.70
C ASP A 223 -23.21 -5.62 -7.05
N ALA A 224 -24.51 -5.62 -7.40
CA ALA A 224 -25.00 -5.14 -8.68
C ALA A 224 -24.78 -3.63 -8.90
N ILE A 225 -24.81 -2.83 -7.83
CA ILE A 225 -24.55 -1.38 -7.90
C ILE A 225 -23.15 -1.03 -8.43
N PHE A 226 -22.21 -1.97 -8.38
CA PHE A 226 -20.87 -1.81 -8.93
C PHE A 226 -20.76 -2.27 -10.38
N SER A 227 -21.86 -2.68 -11.02
CA SER A 227 -21.84 -3.16 -12.41
C SER A 227 -21.73 -1.99 -13.40
N PRO A 228 -21.06 -2.19 -14.56
CA PRO A 228 -20.99 -1.17 -15.59
C PRO A 228 -22.40 -0.71 -16.01
N GLY A 229 -22.60 0.62 -16.06
CA GLY A 229 -23.88 1.22 -16.47
C GLY A 229 -25.02 1.10 -15.45
N PHE A 230 -24.75 0.61 -14.23
CA PHE A 230 -25.76 0.58 -13.17
C PHE A 230 -26.01 1.99 -12.64
N THR A 231 -27.24 2.49 -12.81
CA THR A 231 -27.71 3.76 -12.26
C THR A 231 -29.19 3.64 -11.89
N THR A 232 -29.55 4.19 -10.73
CA THR A 232 -30.96 4.35 -10.32
C THR A 232 -31.55 5.68 -10.77
N SER A 233 -30.71 6.64 -11.20
CA SER A 233 -31.19 7.91 -11.75
C SER A 233 -31.70 7.75 -13.18
N GLU A 234 -32.92 8.23 -13.44
CA GLU A 234 -33.52 8.30 -14.78
C GLU A 234 -32.91 9.43 -15.63
N THR A 235 -32.37 10.47 -15.01
CA THR A 235 -31.67 11.57 -15.67
C THR A 235 -30.17 11.32 -15.63
N ALA A 236 -29.52 11.35 -16.80
CA ALA A 236 -28.08 11.42 -16.89
C ALA A 236 -27.63 12.77 -16.27
N ASP A 237 -27.19 12.76 -15.02
CA ASP A 237 -26.63 13.96 -14.40
C ASP A 237 -25.42 14.42 -15.23
N GLU A 238 -25.60 15.52 -15.97
CA GLU A 238 -24.64 16.12 -16.92
C GLU A 238 -23.27 16.42 -16.29
N VAL A 239 -23.18 16.40 -14.95
CA VAL A 239 -21.95 16.65 -14.19
C VAL A 239 -21.09 15.38 -13.99
N SER A 240 -21.65 14.18 -14.21
CA SER A 240 -21.03 12.92 -13.79
C SER A 240 -20.53 12.01 -14.91
N GLY A 241 -20.87 12.27 -16.18
CA GLY A 241 -20.38 11.49 -17.31
C GLY A 241 -20.70 9.99 -17.20
N ARG A 242 -21.83 9.57 -17.79
CA ARG A 242 -22.19 8.16 -18.11
C ARG A 242 -22.53 7.21 -16.95
N GLY A 243 -22.91 7.66 -15.76
CA GLY A 243 -23.36 6.73 -14.70
C GLY A 243 -22.29 5.71 -14.29
N MET A 244 -21.00 6.06 -14.46
CA MET A 244 -19.85 5.22 -14.11
C MET A 244 -19.49 5.33 -12.62
N GLY A 245 -20.38 5.85 -11.78
CA GLY A 245 -20.03 6.36 -10.46
C GLY A 245 -19.38 5.35 -9.52
N LEU A 246 -20.15 4.32 -9.15
CA LEU A 246 -19.66 3.23 -8.29
C LEU A 246 -18.84 2.21 -9.07
N TYR A 247 -19.10 2.06 -10.38
CA TYR A 247 -18.28 1.22 -11.26
C TYR A 247 -16.82 1.71 -11.34
N ALA A 248 -16.57 3.01 -11.46
CA ALA A 248 -15.22 3.57 -11.48
C ALA A 248 -14.48 3.36 -10.16
N VAL A 249 -15.19 3.33 -9.03
CA VAL A 249 -14.60 2.97 -7.73
C VAL A 249 -14.18 1.50 -7.75
N LYS A 250 -15.07 0.61 -8.20
CA LYS A 250 -14.78 -0.83 -8.34
C LYS A 250 -13.59 -1.07 -9.28
N GLU A 251 -13.57 -0.41 -10.43
CA GLU A 251 -12.51 -0.52 -11.42
C GLU A 251 -11.15 -0.08 -10.87
N PHE A 252 -11.07 1.05 -10.18
CA PHE A 252 -9.84 1.50 -9.52
C PHE A 252 -9.34 0.48 -8.48
N VAL A 253 -10.25 -0.01 -7.64
CA VAL A 253 -9.92 -0.99 -6.59
C VAL A 253 -9.45 -2.31 -7.21
N ASP A 254 -10.12 -2.79 -8.26
CA ASP A 254 -9.77 -4.03 -8.97
C ASP A 254 -8.44 -3.93 -9.70
N GLN A 255 -8.18 -2.80 -10.38
CA GLN A 255 -6.89 -2.53 -11.03
C GLN A 255 -5.72 -2.55 -10.05
N LYS A 256 -5.98 -2.27 -8.77
CA LYS A 256 -4.99 -2.34 -7.69
C LYS A 256 -4.96 -3.69 -6.99
N GLY A 257 -5.72 -4.70 -7.41
CA GLY A 257 -5.79 -6.00 -6.74
C GLY A 257 -6.49 -5.93 -5.37
N GLY A 258 -7.40 -4.98 -5.24
CA GLY A 258 -8.20 -4.73 -4.07
C GLY A 258 -9.58 -5.37 -4.11
N GLU A 259 -10.37 -5.09 -3.08
CA GLU A 259 -11.78 -5.45 -3.02
C GLU A 259 -12.58 -4.27 -2.46
N ILE A 260 -13.83 -4.15 -2.90
CA ILE A 260 -14.80 -3.18 -2.39
C ILE A 260 -16.10 -3.90 -2.07
N PHE A 261 -16.72 -3.51 -0.96
CA PHE A 261 -18.03 -3.97 -0.55
C PHE A 261 -18.83 -2.83 0.09
N LEU A 262 -20.14 -3.04 0.18
CA LEU A 262 -21.10 -2.10 0.71
C LEU A 262 -21.86 -2.72 1.88
N THR A 263 -22.08 -1.95 2.92
CA THR A 263 -23.07 -2.25 3.97
C THR A 263 -24.16 -1.19 3.95
N ASN A 264 -25.39 -1.58 3.60
CA ASN A 264 -26.55 -0.70 3.71
C ASN A 264 -27.31 -0.97 5.01
N ARG A 265 -27.60 0.08 5.79
CA ARG A 265 -28.46 0.00 6.97
C ARG A 265 -29.66 0.93 6.74
N PRO A 266 -30.82 0.43 6.30
CA PRO A 266 -31.99 1.25 6.02
C PRO A 266 -32.34 2.18 7.20
N GLY A 267 -32.52 3.47 6.91
CA GLY A 267 -32.74 4.52 7.90
C GLY A 267 -31.52 4.90 8.75
N LYS A 268 -30.37 4.25 8.59
CA LYS A 268 -29.12 4.51 9.33
C LYS A 268 -27.91 4.79 8.42
N GLY A 269 -28.10 4.79 7.11
CA GLY A 269 -27.10 5.20 6.13
C GLY A 269 -26.40 4.03 5.46
N VAL A 270 -25.30 4.36 4.78
CA VAL A 270 -24.53 3.44 3.94
C VAL A 270 -23.07 3.51 4.35
N SER A 271 -22.37 2.38 4.25
CA SER A 271 -20.91 2.32 4.42
C SER A 271 -20.28 1.58 3.24
N PHE A 272 -19.39 2.25 2.53
CA PHE A 272 -18.51 1.66 1.53
C PHE A 272 -17.18 1.32 2.18
N HIS A 273 -16.72 0.10 1.95
CA HIS A 273 -15.46 -0.41 2.47
C HIS A 273 -14.63 -0.88 1.30
N PHE A 274 -13.41 -0.41 1.18
CA PHE A 274 -12.50 -0.92 0.17
C PHE A 274 -11.09 -0.97 0.70
N HIS A 275 -10.33 -1.93 0.18
CA HIS A 275 -8.92 -2.06 0.49
C HIS A 275 -8.14 -2.48 -0.74
N PHE A 276 -6.89 -2.06 -0.83
CA PHE A 276 -5.99 -2.45 -1.91
C PHE A 276 -4.54 -2.42 -1.42
N PRO A 277 -3.67 -3.29 -1.96
CA PRO A 277 -2.25 -3.26 -1.64
C PRO A 277 -1.60 -1.94 -2.10
N ILE A 278 -0.63 -1.46 -1.34
CA ILE A 278 0.31 -0.42 -1.77
C ILE A 278 1.55 -1.11 -2.36
N LYS A 279 2.03 -0.64 -3.52
CA LYS A 279 3.32 -1.13 -3.99
C LYS A 279 4.40 -0.53 -3.10
N ARG A 280 5.41 -1.33 -2.73
CA ARG A 280 6.63 -0.85 -2.07
C ARG A 280 7.81 -1.36 -2.87
N ILE A 281 8.83 -0.52 -3.07
CA ILE A 281 10.06 -0.94 -3.75
C ILE A 281 10.78 -2.02 -2.94
N LEU A 282 10.81 -1.86 -1.62
CA LEU A 282 11.47 -2.80 -0.73
C LEU A 282 10.44 -3.54 0.11
N LYS A 283 10.65 -4.85 0.25
CA LYS A 283 9.97 -5.66 1.24
C LYS A 283 10.95 -6.11 2.30
N LYS A 284 10.47 -6.18 3.54
CA LYS A 284 11.23 -6.78 4.63
C LYS A 284 11.06 -8.29 4.56
N VAL A 285 12.16 -8.99 4.38
CA VAL A 285 12.20 -10.44 4.21
C VAL A 285 13.11 -11.00 5.30
N LEU A 286 12.64 -12.03 6.00
CA LEU A 286 13.47 -12.85 6.88
C LEU A 286 14.18 -13.89 6.01
N ILE A 287 15.50 -13.80 5.92
CA ILE A 287 16.31 -14.73 5.12
C ILE A 287 16.69 -15.92 5.99
N LEU A 288 16.45 -17.12 5.47
CA LEU A 288 16.53 -18.38 6.18
C LEU A 288 17.35 -19.39 5.38
N ARG A 289 17.91 -20.38 6.08
CA ARG A 289 18.63 -21.49 5.46
C ARG A 289 18.09 -22.82 5.98
N ARG A 290 17.86 -23.76 5.06
CA ARG A 290 17.54 -25.17 5.35
C ARG A 290 18.26 -26.07 4.35
N LYS A 291 19.07 -27.01 4.83
CA LYS A 291 19.84 -27.99 4.03
C LYS A 291 20.63 -27.37 2.88
N GLY A 292 21.23 -26.20 3.13
CA GLY A 292 21.99 -25.45 2.14
C GLY A 292 21.16 -24.60 1.16
N ALA A 293 19.83 -24.78 1.12
CA ALA A 293 18.94 -23.90 0.38
C ALA A 293 18.69 -22.60 1.17
N ILE A 294 18.73 -21.47 0.47
CA ILE A 294 18.41 -20.15 1.01
C ILE A 294 17.06 -19.72 0.45
N PHE A 295 16.15 -19.31 1.35
CA PHE A 295 14.84 -18.80 1.00
C PHE A 295 14.45 -17.65 1.93
N GLY A 296 13.39 -16.92 1.56
CA GLY A 296 12.87 -15.82 2.34
C GLY A 296 11.44 -16.06 2.81
N LEU A 297 11.08 -15.49 3.95
CA LEU A 297 9.69 -15.27 4.36
C LEU A 297 9.40 -13.77 4.37
N ASN A 298 8.21 -13.36 3.93
CA ASN A 298 7.76 -12.00 4.19
C ASN A 298 7.75 -11.78 5.70
N LEU A 299 8.44 -10.75 6.18
CA LEU A 299 8.54 -10.50 7.62
C LEU A 299 7.14 -10.28 8.24
N GLU A 300 6.21 -9.73 7.46
CA GLU A 300 4.82 -9.55 7.91
C GLU A 300 4.08 -10.87 8.14
N ASP A 301 4.52 -11.98 7.54
CA ASP A 301 3.92 -13.30 7.74
C ASP A 301 4.51 -14.01 8.98
N VAL A 302 5.61 -13.49 9.56
CA VAL A 302 6.31 -14.06 10.72
C VAL A 302 5.77 -13.49 12.03
N GLU A 303 5.38 -14.37 12.96
CA GLU A 303 4.97 -14.01 14.32
C GLU A 303 6.16 -14.03 15.28
N ALA A 304 6.97 -15.08 15.25
CA ALA A 304 8.11 -15.25 16.15
C ALA A 304 9.14 -16.23 15.59
N THR A 305 10.32 -16.25 16.22
CA THR A 305 11.37 -17.25 15.96
C THR A 305 11.76 -17.90 17.27
N ILE A 306 11.75 -19.22 17.33
CA ILE A 306 12.13 -19.97 18.52
C ILE A 306 13.28 -20.92 18.20
N LYS A 307 14.10 -21.21 19.21
CA LYS A 307 15.13 -22.25 19.12
C LYS A 307 14.45 -23.60 19.37
N ARG A 308 14.82 -24.63 18.61
CA ARG A 308 14.27 -25.98 18.76
C ARG A 308 14.56 -26.55 20.15
N ASP A 309 13.54 -27.14 20.77
CA ASP A 309 13.63 -28.12 21.86
C ASP A 309 13.44 -29.52 21.23
N GLU A 310 14.16 -30.53 21.72
CA GLU A 310 14.17 -31.91 21.18
C GLU A 310 12.77 -32.57 21.10
N ARG A 311 11.80 -32.02 21.82
CA ARG A 311 10.42 -32.56 21.93
C ARG A 311 9.48 -32.17 20.81
N VAL A 312 9.85 -31.23 19.93
CA VAL A 312 8.98 -30.74 18.86
C VAL A 312 9.19 -31.59 17.60
N ARG A 313 8.14 -32.29 17.15
CA ARG A 313 8.15 -33.11 15.93
C ARG A 313 7.10 -32.62 14.93
N ASP A 314 5.82 -32.83 15.24
CA ASP A 314 4.74 -32.56 14.28
C ASP A 314 3.94 -31.30 14.64
N PHE A 315 3.82 -31.02 15.94
CA PHE A 315 3.09 -29.85 16.44
C PHE A 315 3.86 -29.15 17.56
N LEU A 316 3.73 -27.83 17.58
CA LEU A 316 4.22 -26.97 18.63
C LEU A 316 3.05 -26.23 19.28
N MET A 317 3.01 -26.20 20.61
CA MET A 317 2.08 -25.36 21.35
C MET A 317 2.81 -24.18 21.96
N GLU A 318 2.49 -22.96 21.52
CA GLU A 318 3.07 -21.71 22.00
C GLU A 318 1.94 -20.72 22.31
N GLU A 319 1.96 -20.08 23.49
CA GLU A 319 0.94 -19.11 23.93
C GLU A 319 -0.54 -19.56 23.74
N LYS A 320 -0.85 -20.85 23.95
CA LYS A 320 -2.18 -21.47 23.71
C LYS A 320 -2.62 -21.55 22.25
N ARG A 321 -1.70 -21.35 21.30
CA ARG A 321 -1.89 -21.62 19.88
C ARG A 321 -1.15 -22.90 19.50
N VAL A 322 -1.73 -23.66 18.58
CA VAL A 322 -1.10 -24.86 18.01
C VAL A 322 -0.58 -24.48 16.63
N TYR A 323 0.69 -24.77 16.40
CA TYR A 323 1.37 -24.61 15.13
C TYR A 323 1.70 -25.99 14.57
N GLU A 324 1.47 -26.17 13.27
CA GLU A 324 1.89 -27.34 12.51
C GLU A 324 3.35 -27.17 12.08
N VAL A 325 4.20 -28.14 12.41
CA VAL A 325 5.62 -28.07 12.04
C VAL A 325 5.75 -28.44 10.57
N VAL A 326 6.25 -27.50 9.78
CA VAL A 326 6.51 -27.69 8.34
C VAL A 326 8.01 -27.78 8.15
N ASP A 327 8.48 -28.98 7.78
CA ASP A 327 9.89 -29.20 7.46
C ASP A 327 10.10 -29.38 5.96
N ILE A 328 10.72 -28.38 5.36
CA ILE A 328 10.98 -28.31 3.91
C ILE A 328 12.23 -29.14 3.54
N GLY A 329 12.95 -29.73 4.51
CA GLY A 329 14.07 -30.64 4.23
C GLY A 329 14.23 -31.72 5.28
N GLU A 330 14.56 -32.96 4.92
CA GLU A 330 14.62 -34.06 5.89
C GLU A 330 15.77 -33.93 6.91
N GLY A 331 15.49 -34.07 8.21
CA GLY A 331 16.48 -34.30 9.28
C GLY A 331 16.53 -33.19 10.34
N ASP A 332 17.61 -33.10 11.11
CA ASP A 332 17.68 -32.14 12.23
C ASP A 332 17.74 -30.68 11.76
N PHE A 333 17.00 -29.81 12.47
CA PHE A 333 16.97 -28.35 12.35
C PHE A 333 17.24 -27.69 13.70
N ASN A 334 17.52 -26.38 13.71
CA ASN A 334 17.91 -25.62 14.90
C ASN A 334 16.84 -24.63 15.39
N TYR A 335 16.00 -24.13 14.49
CA TYR A 335 15.02 -23.09 14.79
C TYR A 335 13.67 -23.41 14.15
N LEU A 336 12.61 -22.83 14.72
CA LEU A 336 11.28 -22.78 14.13
C LEU A 336 10.86 -21.32 13.94
N VAL A 337 10.34 -21.02 12.77
CA VAL A 337 9.76 -19.71 12.45
C VAL A 337 8.25 -19.84 12.48
N LEU A 338 7.62 -19.21 13.48
CA LEU A 338 6.18 -19.23 13.68
C LEU A 338 5.52 -18.21 12.77
N THR A 339 4.43 -18.59 12.10
CA THR A 339 3.75 -17.76 11.11
C THR A 339 2.33 -17.41 11.56
N LYS A 340 1.76 -16.36 10.98
CA LYS A 340 0.37 -15.95 11.23
C LYS A 340 -0.67 -16.97 10.79
N PHE A 341 -0.28 -17.94 9.96
CA PHE A 341 -1.17 -18.97 9.45
C PHE A 341 -1.07 -20.29 10.23
N LYS A 342 -0.36 -20.27 11.38
CA LYS A 342 -0.17 -21.40 12.29
C LYS A 342 0.73 -22.51 11.75
N GLU A 343 1.67 -22.17 10.89
CA GLU A 343 2.80 -23.05 10.59
C GLU A 343 4.03 -22.67 11.44
N ALA A 344 4.86 -23.66 11.75
CA ALA A 344 6.16 -23.52 12.37
C ALA A 344 7.20 -24.08 11.40
N ILE A 345 7.84 -23.19 10.63
CA ILE A 345 8.76 -23.59 9.56
C ILE A 345 10.12 -23.96 10.16
N ALA A 346 10.56 -25.20 9.96
CA ALA A 346 11.84 -25.71 10.42
C ALA A 346 13.01 -25.18 9.60
N VAL A 347 14.02 -24.60 10.27
CA VAL A 347 15.21 -24.01 9.63
C VAL A 347 16.48 -24.30 10.41
N ASP A 348 17.61 -24.34 9.68
CA ASP A 348 18.93 -24.57 10.26
C ASP A 348 19.53 -23.27 10.80
N GLU A 349 19.29 -22.17 10.10
CA GLU A 349 19.91 -20.89 10.39
C GLU A 349 18.98 -19.74 9.99
N ILE A 350 19.00 -18.69 10.82
CA ILE A 350 18.34 -17.42 10.54
C ILE A 350 19.43 -16.43 10.13
N LEU A 351 19.52 -16.14 8.84
CA LEU A 351 20.52 -15.22 8.27
C LEU A 351 20.17 -13.75 8.54
N GLY A 352 18.94 -13.49 8.97
CA GLY A 352 18.47 -12.22 9.49
C GLY A 352 17.48 -11.50 8.58
N ILE A 353 17.03 -10.34 9.04
CA ILE A 353 16.07 -9.51 8.32
C ILE A 353 16.82 -8.66 7.28
N ARG A 354 16.27 -8.58 6.08
CA ARG A 354 16.77 -7.74 5.00
C ARG A 354 15.61 -6.96 4.38
N GLU A 355 15.85 -5.68 4.11
CA GLU A 355 14.92 -4.83 3.36
C GLU A 355 15.42 -4.75 1.91
N VAL A 356 14.72 -5.47 1.03
CA VAL A 356 15.24 -5.88 -0.28
C VAL A 356 14.25 -5.63 -1.40
N PRO A 357 14.73 -5.34 -2.62
CA PRO A 357 13.87 -5.23 -3.78
C PRO A 357 13.32 -6.61 -4.15
N VAL A 358 12.05 -6.63 -4.52
CA VAL A 358 11.35 -7.86 -4.91
C VAL A 358 10.77 -7.73 -6.30
N SER A 359 10.65 -8.85 -7.00
CA SER A 359 10.01 -8.88 -8.31
C SER A 359 8.95 -9.97 -8.40
N MET A 360 7.84 -9.58 -9.01
CA MET A 360 6.71 -10.45 -9.30
C MET A 360 6.78 -11.06 -10.72
N GLU A 361 7.74 -10.65 -11.56
CA GLU A 361 7.81 -11.01 -12.98
C GLU A 361 8.07 -12.50 -13.25
N SER A 362 8.44 -13.27 -12.22
CA SER A 362 8.78 -14.70 -12.31
C SER A 362 7.80 -15.63 -11.58
N VAL A 363 6.61 -15.15 -11.18
CA VAL A 363 5.70 -15.90 -10.32
C VAL A 363 4.82 -16.84 -11.14
N GLY A 364 5.30 -18.08 -11.30
CA GLY A 364 4.55 -19.23 -11.84
C GLY A 364 4.81 -20.53 -11.08
N ILE A 365 5.49 -20.44 -9.93
CA ILE A 365 5.87 -21.58 -9.09
C ILE A 365 4.96 -21.59 -7.86
N LYS A 366 4.26 -22.71 -7.64
CA LYS A 366 3.38 -22.90 -6.48
C LYS A 366 4.17 -22.69 -5.18
N GLY A 367 3.63 -21.90 -4.26
CA GLY A 367 4.27 -21.59 -2.98
C GLY A 367 5.24 -20.39 -2.99
N VAL A 368 5.65 -19.86 -4.15
CA VAL A 368 6.55 -18.70 -4.25
C VAL A 368 5.75 -17.44 -4.56
N LYS A 369 5.80 -16.44 -3.67
CA LYS A 369 5.10 -15.15 -3.84
C LYS A 369 5.85 -14.17 -4.75
N TYR A 370 7.16 -14.11 -4.62
CA TYR A 370 8.05 -13.25 -5.39
C TYR A 370 9.50 -13.68 -5.17
N PHE A 371 10.41 -13.14 -5.98
CA PHE A 371 11.85 -13.33 -5.78
C PHE A 371 12.49 -12.07 -5.23
N VAL A 372 13.41 -12.24 -4.28
CA VAL A 372 14.38 -11.22 -3.96
C VAL A 372 15.35 -11.12 -5.13
N LYS A 373 15.36 -9.97 -5.82
CA LYS A 373 16.27 -9.74 -6.94
C LYS A 373 17.60 -9.20 -6.45
N ASN A 374 18.68 -9.63 -7.11
CA ASN A 374 20.01 -8.99 -7.05
C ASN A 374 20.64 -8.93 -5.64
N VAL A 375 20.26 -9.82 -4.73
CA VAL A 375 20.80 -9.88 -3.36
C VAL A 375 21.83 -11.02 -3.25
N TRP A 376 21.63 -12.12 -3.94
CA TRP A 376 22.61 -13.22 -4.08
C TRP A 376 22.94 -13.44 -5.57
N PRO A 377 23.96 -14.27 -5.89
CA PRO A 377 24.24 -14.71 -7.26
C PRO A 377 23.04 -15.40 -7.92
N ILE A 378 22.11 -15.91 -7.11
CA ILE A 378 20.87 -16.57 -7.51
C ILE A 378 19.70 -15.82 -6.81
N PRO A 379 18.60 -15.52 -7.52
CA PRO A 379 17.40 -14.95 -6.92
C PRO A 379 16.88 -15.81 -5.75
N ILE A 380 16.62 -15.20 -4.60
CA ILE A 380 16.09 -15.93 -3.44
C ILE A 380 14.57 -15.99 -3.55
N PRO A 381 13.95 -17.18 -3.56
CA PRO A 381 12.50 -17.29 -3.53
C PRO A 381 11.97 -16.83 -2.17
N VAL A 382 10.94 -15.98 -2.19
CA VAL A 382 10.16 -15.66 -0.99
C VAL A 382 8.91 -16.51 -1.00
N ILE A 383 8.83 -17.43 -0.05
CA ILE A 383 7.76 -18.42 0.03
C ILE A 383 6.58 -17.89 0.84
N SER A 384 5.39 -18.37 0.50
CA SER A 384 4.15 -18.15 1.25
C SER A 384 3.97 -19.31 2.22
N PRO A 385 4.01 -19.10 3.54
CA PRO A 385 3.81 -20.19 4.50
C PRO A 385 2.52 -20.97 4.28
N LYS A 386 1.45 -20.25 3.93
CA LYS A 386 0.11 -20.79 3.68
C LYS A 386 0.05 -21.78 2.51
N ASP A 387 0.98 -21.65 1.56
CA ASP A 387 0.98 -22.42 0.31
C ASP A 387 2.03 -23.54 0.31
N LEU A 388 2.67 -23.79 1.47
CA LEU A 388 3.56 -24.94 1.66
C LEU A 388 2.70 -26.18 1.89
N GLU A 389 2.65 -27.07 0.89
CA GLU A 389 2.09 -28.41 1.07
C GLU A 389 3.16 -29.32 1.69
N VAL A 390 2.74 -30.08 2.70
CA VAL A 390 3.54 -31.10 3.40
C VAL A 390 3.81 -32.31 2.50
#